data_AF-A0A7X0PE87-F1
#
_entry.id   AF-A0A7X0PE87-F1
#
_cell.length_a   1.000
_cell.length_b   1.000
_cell.length_c   1.000
_cell.angle_alpha   90.00
_cell.angle_beta   90.00
_cell.angle_gamma   90.00
#
_symmetry.space_group_name_H-M   'P 1'
#
loop_
_entity.id
_entity.type
_entity.pdbx_description
1 polymer ?
#
loop_
_entity_poly.entity_id
_entity_poly.type
_entity_poly.pdbx_seq_one_letter_code
_entity_poly.pdbx_strand_id
1 'polypeptide(L)'
;MRDTNIDHLLEVGAARLALQLGKGARKYGWNRKSVGCAATDSSGQWVWVKVFGKCSDSTESKLWDGEILASEVFRQVHKPKVLSHVDWCDSGWTWRCLVMELIQEPMLSETPNLPPWSVLPEGWAGRVFSAMQQIATHTTERVGVRQDLVTRRIAETFGAQVPSKVESWVAGHNDLHFANISARTACILDWESWGTVPQGFDAAWLYCNSLANRHASRAIYEALEPLLVGYSGALSLLFAAAELKRMYQLHGEHSAIQRSLEQVAEQALRELA
;
A
#
# COMPACT_ATOMS: atom_id res chain seq x y z
N MET A 1 11.43 -5.68 18.87
CA MET A 1 12.06 -5.52 17.54
C MET A 1 13.17 -4.45 17.50
N ARG A 2 13.15 -3.39 18.33
CA ARG A 2 14.19 -2.31 18.25
C ARG A 2 15.63 -2.81 18.41
N ASP A 3 15.86 -3.94 19.09
CA ASP A 3 17.20 -4.54 19.27
C ASP A 3 17.47 -5.75 18.37
N THR A 4 16.53 -6.11 17.50
CA THR A 4 16.68 -7.24 16.58
C THR A 4 17.45 -6.80 15.35
N ASN A 5 18.57 -7.46 15.06
CA ASN A 5 19.32 -7.23 13.83
C ASN A 5 18.57 -7.85 12.63
N ILE A 6 17.63 -7.10 12.05
CA ILE A 6 16.81 -7.56 10.92
C ILE A 6 17.65 -7.90 9.68
N ASP A 7 18.83 -7.28 9.56
CA ASP A 7 19.78 -7.56 8.49
C ASP A 7 20.39 -8.96 8.60
N HIS A 8 20.63 -9.43 9.82
CA HIS A 8 21.03 -10.81 10.08
C HIS A 8 19.89 -11.80 9.78
N LEU A 9 18.64 -11.43 10.10
CA LEU A 9 17.48 -12.28 9.81
C LEU A 9 17.25 -12.46 8.30
N LEU A 10 17.56 -11.45 7.49
CA LEU A 10 17.57 -11.56 6.03
C LEU A 10 18.56 -12.63 5.55
N GLU A 11 19.77 -12.64 6.12
CA GLU A 11 20.80 -13.62 5.80
C GLU A 11 20.40 -15.04 6.22
N VAL A 12 19.82 -15.19 7.42
CA VAL A 12 19.26 -16.47 7.89
C VAL A 12 18.15 -16.97 6.95
N GLY A 13 17.20 -16.11 6.59
CA GLY A 13 16.11 -16.46 5.68
C GLY A 13 16.61 -16.86 4.29
N ALA A 14 17.54 -16.09 3.73
CA ALA A 14 18.15 -16.38 2.43
C ALA A 14 18.91 -17.71 2.44
N ALA A 15 19.70 -17.98 3.49
CA ALA A 15 20.43 -19.24 3.64
C ALA A 15 19.49 -20.45 3.70
N ARG A 16 18.35 -20.33 4.42
CA ARG A 16 17.33 -21.40 4.50
C ARG A 16 16.70 -21.73 3.15
N LEU A 17 16.66 -20.77 2.24
CA LEU A 17 16.11 -20.91 0.89
C LEU A 17 17.21 -21.08 -0.18
N ALA A 18 18.46 -21.29 0.22
CA ALA A 18 19.63 -21.40 -0.66
C ALA A 18 19.77 -20.22 -1.65
N LEU A 19 19.43 -19.01 -1.20
CA LEU A 19 19.53 -17.79 -1.99
C LEU A 19 20.87 -17.10 -1.77
N GLN A 20 21.42 -16.53 -2.85
CA GLN A 20 22.57 -15.64 -2.78
C GLN A 20 22.09 -14.19 -2.80
N LEU A 21 22.24 -13.48 -1.68
CA LEU A 21 21.87 -12.07 -1.59
C LEU A 21 22.69 -11.22 -2.57
N GLY A 22 22.01 -10.33 -3.29
CA GLY A 22 22.65 -9.39 -4.20
C GLY A 22 23.44 -8.32 -3.44
N LYS A 23 24.42 -7.70 -4.12
CA LYS A 23 25.23 -6.60 -3.57
C LYS A 23 24.53 -5.23 -3.58
N GLY A 24 23.26 -5.19 -4.03
CA GLY A 24 22.48 -3.96 -4.12
C GLY A 24 22.03 -3.44 -2.75
N ALA A 25 21.42 -2.24 -2.76
CA ALA A 25 20.88 -1.65 -1.54
C ALA A 25 19.71 -2.49 -0.98
N ARG A 26 19.68 -2.64 0.35
CA ARG A 26 18.54 -3.18 1.08
C ARG A 26 17.44 -2.12 1.20
N LYS A 27 16.19 -2.55 1.10
CA LYS A 27 15.01 -1.72 1.35
C LYS A 27 14.41 -2.10 2.69
N TYR A 28 14.14 -1.11 3.53
CA TYR A 28 13.58 -1.31 4.86
C TYR A 28 12.14 -0.83 4.88
N GLY A 29 11.24 -1.64 5.43
CA GLY A 29 9.87 -1.21 5.68
C GLY A 29 9.78 -0.25 6.86
N TRP A 30 8.58 0.29 7.07
CA TRP A 30 8.28 1.23 8.15
C TRP A 30 8.78 0.73 9.52
N ASN A 31 9.42 1.61 10.30
CA ASN A 31 10.05 1.27 11.59
C ASN A 31 11.02 0.07 11.55
N ARG A 32 11.61 -0.23 10.39
CA ARG A 32 12.47 -1.40 10.16
C ARG A 32 11.79 -2.73 10.53
N LYS A 33 10.47 -2.82 10.33
CA LYS A 33 9.69 -4.05 10.59
C LYS A 33 9.93 -5.15 9.56
N SER A 34 10.41 -4.76 8.38
CA SER A 34 10.79 -5.65 7.30
C SER A 34 12.07 -5.15 6.63
N VAL A 35 12.78 -6.06 5.98
CA VAL A 35 13.90 -5.75 5.11
C VAL A 35 13.84 -6.64 3.88
N GLY A 36 14.21 -6.11 2.72
CA GLY A 36 14.31 -6.90 1.51
C GLY A 36 15.40 -6.42 0.57
N CYS A 37 15.81 -7.29 -0.34
CA CYS A 37 16.74 -6.97 -1.41
C CYS A 37 16.58 -7.93 -2.59
N ALA A 38 17.24 -7.62 -3.70
CA ALA A 38 17.42 -8.57 -4.79
C ALA A 38 18.35 -9.71 -4.34
N ALA A 39 18.09 -10.92 -4.82
CA ALA A 39 18.90 -12.11 -4.61
C ALA A 39 18.85 -12.99 -5.87
N THR A 40 19.70 -14.02 -5.94
CA THR A 40 19.61 -15.06 -6.97
C THR A 40 19.29 -16.41 -6.34
N ASP A 41 18.45 -17.20 -7.00
CA ASP A 41 18.21 -18.59 -6.62
C ASP A 41 19.30 -19.54 -7.15
N SER A 42 19.16 -20.84 -6.89
CA SER A 42 20.11 -21.87 -7.31
C SER A 42 20.23 -22.03 -8.83
N SER A 43 19.27 -21.53 -9.61
CA SER A 43 19.33 -21.51 -11.07
C SER A 43 20.02 -20.26 -11.62
N GLY A 44 20.33 -19.28 -10.76
CA GLY A 44 20.87 -17.98 -11.14
C GLY A 44 19.80 -16.96 -11.54
N GLN A 45 18.52 -17.28 -11.36
CA GLN A 45 17.43 -16.33 -11.63
C GLN A 45 17.36 -15.28 -10.52
N TRP A 46 17.20 -14.01 -10.93
CA TRP A 46 17.00 -12.90 -9.99
C TRP A 46 15.60 -12.92 -9.38
N VAL A 47 15.55 -12.77 -8.07
CA VAL A 47 14.34 -12.75 -7.24
C VAL A 47 14.40 -11.60 -6.24
N TRP A 48 13.24 -11.21 -5.72
CA TRP A 48 13.16 -10.32 -4.56
C TRP A 48 12.95 -11.16 -3.30
N VAL A 49 13.76 -10.92 -2.27
CA VAL A 49 13.62 -11.55 -0.95
C VAL A 49 13.23 -10.50 0.08
N LYS A 50 12.23 -10.80 0.92
CA LYS A 50 11.72 -9.94 2.01
C LYS A 50 11.66 -10.77 3.29
N VAL A 51 12.23 -10.25 4.38
CA VAL A 51 12.10 -10.81 5.73
C VAL A 51 11.31 -9.87 6.64
N PHE A 52 10.39 -10.42 7.40
CA PHE A 52 9.57 -9.73 8.38
C PHE A 52 9.13 -10.69 9.49
N GLY A 53 8.67 -10.15 10.62
CA GLY A 53 8.34 -10.95 11.79
C GLY A 53 7.12 -10.46 12.55
N LYS A 54 6.48 -11.38 13.25
CA LYS A 54 5.43 -11.11 14.24
C LYS A 54 5.77 -11.78 15.56
N CYS A 55 5.23 -11.26 16.65
CA CYS A 55 5.29 -11.94 17.95
C CYS A 55 4.62 -13.32 17.80
N SER A 56 5.22 -14.38 18.34
CA SER A 56 4.67 -15.74 18.19
C SER A 56 3.30 -15.91 18.83
N ASP A 57 3.01 -15.15 19.89
CA ASP A 57 1.71 -15.16 20.57
C ASP A 57 0.68 -14.23 19.89
N SER A 58 1.07 -13.55 18.80
CA SER A 58 0.17 -12.64 18.09
C SER A 58 -0.87 -13.42 17.28
N THR A 59 -2.14 -13.13 17.54
CA THR A 59 -3.26 -13.55 16.69
C THR A 59 -3.39 -12.68 15.43
N GLU A 60 -2.53 -11.66 15.24
CA GLU A 60 -2.56 -10.76 14.09
C GLU A 60 -2.09 -11.49 12.82
N SER A 61 -3.05 -11.95 12.02
CA SER A 61 -2.81 -12.59 10.72
C SER A 61 -2.82 -11.60 9.55
N LYS A 62 -3.32 -10.37 9.76
CA LYS A 62 -3.60 -9.42 8.68
C LYS A 62 -2.38 -9.22 7.78
N LEU A 63 -1.24 -8.79 8.33
CA LEU A 63 -0.05 -8.52 7.51
C LEU A 63 0.72 -9.81 7.15
N TRP A 64 0.56 -10.86 7.96
CA TRP A 64 1.41 -12.05 7.87
C TRP A 64 1.28 -12.80 6.55
N ASP A 65 0.03 -13.07 6.12
CA ASP A 65 -0.26 -13.88 4.93
C ASP A 65 -0.69 -13.03 3.72
N GLY A 66 -0.67 -11.70 3.83
CA GLY A 66 -1.23 -10.80 2.82
C GLY A 66 -0.62 -10.98 1.43
N GLU A 67 0.71 -11.00 1.32
CA GLU A 67 1.43 -11.19 0.04
C GLU A 67 1.12 -12.55 -0.61
N ILE A 68 1.11 -13.63 0.19
CA ILE A 68 0.84 -14.99 -0.28
C ILE A 68 -0.58 -15.08 -0.81
N LEU A 69 -1.56 -14.65 -0.01
CA LEU A 69 -2.97 -14.71 -0.40
C LEU A 69 -3.27 -13.81 -1.60
N ALA A 70 -2.66 -12.61 -1.67
CA ALA A 70 -2.76 -11.77 -2.85
C ALA A 70 -2.22 -12.50 -4.08
N SER A 71 -1.05 -13.14 -3.95
CA SER A 71 -0.42 -13.94 -5.01
C SER A 71 -1.40 -14.92 -5.65
N GLU A 72 -2.14 -15.64 -4.82
CA GLU A 72 -3.09 -16.69 -5.19
C GLU A 72 -4.41 -16.18 -5.77
N VAL A 73 -4.96 -15.12 -5.17
CA VAL A 73 -6.30 -14.60 -5.47
C VAL A 73 -6.28 -13.66 -6.69
N PHE A 74 -5.39 -12.67 -6.71
CA PHE A 74 -5.39 -11.63 -7.74
C PHE A 74 -4.56 -12.01 -8.97
N ARG A 75 -4.89 -13.11 -9.63
CA ARG A 75 -4.09 -13.65 -10.76
C ARG A 75 -4.08 -12.76 -12.00
N GLN A 76 -5.11 -11.93 -12.17
CA GLN A 76 -5.24 -11.02 -13.33
C GLN A 76 -4.65 -9.63 -13.09
N VAL A 77 -4.39 -9.29 -11.81
CA VAL A 77 -3.74 -8.03 -11.46
C VAL A 77 -2.24 -8.18 -11.69
N HIS A 78 -1.63 -7.19 -12.34
CA HIS A 78 -0.19 -7.19 -12.54
C HIS A 78 0.53 -6.90 -11.22
N LYS A 79 1.19 -7.92 -10.68
CA LYS A 79 1.91 -7.88 -9.39
C LYS A 79 3.00 -8.96 -9.35
N PRO A 80 3.99 -8.86 -8.45
CA PRO A 80 4.95 -9.94 -8.22
C PRO A 80 4.23 -11.22 -7.77
N LYS A 81 4.59 -12.35 -8.36
CA LYS A 81 4.21 -13.65 -7.78
C LYS A 81 5.11 -13.99 -6.61
N VAL A 82 4.50 -14.56 -5.57
CA VAL A 82 5.23 -15.30 -4.54
C VAL A 82 5.68 -16.64 -5.13
N LEU A 83 6.98 -16.91 -5.04
CA LEU A 83 7.63 -18.11 -5.56
C LEU A 83 7.81 -19.16 -4.46
N SER A 84 8.20 -18.74 -3.27
CA SER A 84 8.36 -19.60 -2.10
C SER A 84 8.43 -18.78 -0.81
N HIS A 85 8.32 -19.44 0.33
CA HIS A 85 8.62 -18.83 1.63
C HIS A 85 9.11 -19.88 2.62
N VAL A 86 9.75 -19.42 3.69
CA VAL A 86 10.07 -20.24 4.87
C VAL A 86 9.77 -19.45 6.12
N ASP A 87 9.18 -20.13 7.11
CA ASP A 87 8.90 -19.60 8.42
C ASP A 87 9.82 -20.26 9.45
N TRP A 88 10.26 -19.49 10.44
CA TRP A 88 10.98 -20.03 11.59
C TRP A 88 10.67 -19.24 12.86
N CYS A 89 10.80 -19.90 14.00
CA CYS A 89 10.69 -19.25 15.30
C CYS A 89 12.07 -18.95 15.85
N ASP A 90 12.24 -17.76 16.42
CA ASP A 90 13.43 -17.38 17.16
C ASP A 90 13.07 -16.35 18.24
N SER A 91 13.49 -16.59 19.48
CA SER A 91 13.40 -15.64 20.59
C SER A 91 11.98 -15.06 20.83
N GLY A 92 10.94 -15.89 20.72
CA GLY A 92 9.53 -15.49 20.90
C GLY A 92 8.91 -14.77 19.70
N TRP A 93 9.60 -14.74 18.56
CA TRP A 93 9.11 -14.22 17.29
C TRP A 93 8.98 -15.33 16.27
N THR A 94 7.98 -15.21 15.41
CA THR A 94 7.87 -15.96 14.16
C THR A 94 8.30 -15.06 13.03
N TRP A 95 9.33 -15.48 12.30
CA TRP A 95 9.91 -14.79 11.17
C TRP A 95 9.56 -15.52 9.88
N ARG A 96 9.35 -14.74 8.81
CA ARG A 96 9.09 -15.24 7.47
C ARG A 96 10.10 -14.64 6.53
N CYS A 97 10.66 -15.48 5.68
CA CYS A 97 11.42 -15.08 4.50
C CYS A 97 10.59 -15.43 3.27
N LEU A 98 10.19 -14.42 2.53
CA LEU A 98 9.35 -14.52 1.35
C LEU A 98 10.19 -14.28 0.10
N VAL A 99 10.04 -15.13 -0.92
CA VAL A 99 10.69 -15.00 -2.23
C VAL A 99 9.63 -14.66 -3.26
N MET A 100 9.87 -13.62 -4.03
CA MET A 100 8.95 -13.09 -5.04
C MET A 100 9.68 -12.84 -6.36
N GLU A 101 8.91 -12.73 -7.45
CA GLU A 101 9.42 -12.20 -8.71
C GLU A 101 10.06 -10.81 -8.49
N LEU A 102 11.26 -10.59 -9.03
CA LEU A 102 11.92 -9.29 -8.99
C LEU A 102 11.33 -8.37 -10.07
N ILE A 103 10.69 -7.28 -9.66
CA ILE A 103 10.26 -6.23 -10.58
C ILE A 103 11.42 -5.27 -10.82
N GLN A 104 11.94 -5.27 -12.06
CA GLN A 104 13.06 -4.44 -12.48
C GLN A 104 12.62 -3.07 -13.03
N GLU A 105 11.31 -2.87 -13.20
CA GLU A 105 10.78 -1.59 -13.66
C GLU A 105 11.03 -0.49 -12.64
N PRO A 106 11.32 0.75 -13.10
CA PRO A 106 11.40 1.89 -12.20
C PRO A 106 10.05 2.15 -11.55
N MET A 107 10.06 2.55 -10.28
CA MET A 107 8.88 3.07 -9.59
C MET A 107 8.56 4.49 -10.05
N LEU A 108 7.30 4.92 -9.93
CA LEU A 108 6.93 6.33 -10.22
C LEU A 108 7.48 7.31 -9.20
N SER A 109 7.70 6.83 -7.98
CA SER A 109 8.27 7.60 -6.89
C SER A 109 9.00 6.66 -5.93
N GLU A 110 10.01 7.19 -5.25
CA GLU A 110 10.65 6.51 -4.11
C GLU A 110 9.88 6.72 -2.79
N THR A 111 8.87 7.61 -2.80
CA THR A 111 8.04 7.95 -1.64
C THR A 111 6.56 7.80 -1.99
N PRO A 112 5.64 7.74 -1.01
CA PRO A 112 4.21 7.65 -1.30
C PRO A 112 3.69 8.78 -2.21
N ASN A 113 4.20 10.01 -2.05
CA ASN A 113 3.83 11.14 -2.88
C ASN A 113 4.45 11.07 -4.27
N LEU A 114 3.72 11.58 -5.27
CA LEU A 114 4.30 11.83 -6.59
C LEU A 114 5.07 13.16 -6.59
N PRO A 115 6.35 13.18 -6.98
CA PRO A 115 7.10 14.42 -7.11
C PRO A 115 6.46 15.42 -8.11
N PRO A 116 6.57 16.74 -7.88
CA PRO A 116 6.00 17.75 -8.76
C PRO A 116 6.47 17.69 -10.22
N TRP A 117 7.67 17.16 -10.46
CA TRP A 117 8.29 17.04 -11.80
C TRP A 117 8.02 15.69 -12.48
N SER A 118 7.38 14.73 -11.81
CA SER A 118 7.11 13.42 -12.42
C SER A 118 6.09 13.53 -13.54
N VAL A 119 6.28 12.72 -14.57
CA VAL A 119 5.34 12.58 -15.70
C VAL A 119 4.72 11.19 -15.63
N LEU A 120 3.39 11.12 -15.61
CA LEU A 120 2.68 9.84 -15.67
C LEU A 120 2.81 9.27 -17.09
N PRO A 121 3.24 8.01 -17.24
CA PRO A 121 3.27 7.36 -18.54
C PRO A 121 1.88 7.21 -19.15
N GLU A 122 1.83 7.18 -20.48
CA GLU A 122 0.55 7.07 -21.21
C GLU A 122 -0.22 5.81 -20.83
N GLY A 123 -1.53 5.98 -20.61
CA GLY A 123 -2.44 4.92 -20.17
C GLY A 123 -2.18 4.37 -18.76
N TRP A 124 -1.21 4.91 -18.01
CA TRP A 124 -0.87 4.40 -16.67
C TRP A 124 -2.06 4.49 -15.70
N ALA A 125 -2.72 5.65 -15.65
CA ALA A 125 -3.87 5.84 -14.76
C ALA A 125 -5.03 4.89 -15.11
N GLY A 126 -5.25 4.61 -16.40
CA GLY A 126 -6.24 3.63 -16.85
C GLY A 126 -5.88 2.20 -16.44
N ARG A 127 -4.60 1.80 -16.50
CA ARG A 127 -4.15 0.48 -16.01
C ARG A 127 -4.38 0.32 -14.51
N VAL A 128 -4.07 1.36 -13.74
CA VAL A 128 -4.31 1.38 -12.28
C VAL A 128 -5.81 1.30 -11.97
N PHE A 129 -6.64 2.06 -12.68
CA PHE A 129 -8.10 1.97 -12.54
C PHE A 129 -8.62 0.55 -12.82
N SER A 130 -8.19 -0.05 -13.93
CA SER A 130 -8.57 -1.43 -14.25
C SER A 130 -8.11 -2.43 -13.20
N ALA A 131 -6.92 -2.26 -12.62
CA ALA A 131 -6.45 -3.10 -11.52
C ALA A 131 -7.34 -2.95 -10.27
N MET A 132 -7.71 -1.72 -9.88
CA MET A 132 -8.63 -1.48 -8.76
C MET A 132 -9.99 -2.17 -8.98
N GLN A 133 -10.54 -2.09 -10.21
CA GLN A 133 -11.80 -2.77 -10.54
C GLN A 133 -11.69 -4.29 -10.41
N GLN A 134 -10.58 -4.88 -10.86
CA GLN A 134 -10.32 -6.32 -10.72
C GLN A 134 -10.14 -6.74 -9.26
N ILE A 135 -9.51 -5.92 -8.43
CA ILE A 135 -9.38 -6.19 -6.99
C ILE A 135 -10.77 -6.17 -6.35
N ALA A 136 -11.57 -5.14 -6.64
CA ALA A 136 -12.89 -4.92 -6.04
C ALA A 136 -13.92 -6.01 -6.37
N THR A 137 -13.71 -6.85 -7.39
CA THR A 137 -14.60 -7.98 -7.69
C THR A 137 -14.45 -9.17 -6.73
N HIS A 138 -13.38 -9.20 -5.94
CA HIS A 138 -13.13 -10.29 -5.00
C HIS A 138 -13.77 -10.01 -3.63
N THR A 139 -14.42 -11.02 -3.08
CA THR A 139 -14.87 -11.02 -1.67
C THR A 139 -13.77 -11.62 -0.80
N THR A 140 -13.56 -11.05 0.38
CA THR A 140 -12.54 -11.52 1.34
C THR A 140 -12.98 -11.28 2.78
N GLU A 141 -12.52 -12.13 3.69
CA GLU A 141 -12.68 -11.94 5.15
C GLU A 141 -11.54 -11.09 5.73
N ARG A 142 -10.49 -10.81 4.95
CA ARG A 142 -9.41 -9.92 5.38
C ARG A 142 -9.94 -8.52 5.56
N VAL A 143 -9.61 -7.89 6.69
CA VAL A 143 -10.05 -6.53 7.00
C VAL A 143 -8.91 -5.55 6.77
N GLY A 144 -9.03 -4.72 5.73
CA GLY A 144 -8.10 -3.63 5.42
C GLY A 144 -8.33 -2.44 6.35
N VAL A 145 -9.54 -1.89 6.29
CA VAL A 145 -9.99 -0.77 7.12
C VAL A 145 -11.20 -1.21 7.94
N ARG A 146 -11.34 -0.63 9.14
CA ARG A 146 -12.51 -0.88 9.99
C ARG A 146 -13.39 0.36 10.08
N GLN A 147 -14.70 0.18 10.25
CA GLN A 147 -15.67 1.26 10.44
C GLN A 147 -15.29 2.20 11.60
N ASP A 148 -14.82 1.65 12.72
CA ASP A 148 -14.42 2.44 13.89
C ASP A 148 -13.20 3.32 13.60
N LEU A 149 -12.27 2.85 12.77
CA LEU A 149 -11.12 3.64 12.34
C LEU A 149 -11.57 4.83 11.47
N VAL A 150 -12.43 4.60 10.47
CA VAL A 150 -12.97 5.66 9.61
C VAL A 150 -13.68 6.72 10.45
N THR A 151 -14.59 6.28 11.32
CA THR A 151 -15.37 7.15 12.21
C THR A 151 -14.47 7.97 13.11
N ARG A 152 -13.51 7.31 13.78
CA ARG A 152 -12.59 7.98 14.68
C ARG A 152 -11.76 9.03 13.96
N ARG A 153 -11.19 8.72 12.78
CA ARG A 153 -10.31 9.64 12.05
C ARG A 153 -11.02 10.85 11.50
N ILE A 154 -12.22 10.65 10.97
CA ILE A 154 -13.07 11.76 10.52
C ILE A 154 -13.46 12.63 11.72
N ALA A 155 -13.90 12.03 12.83
CA ALA A 155 -14.29 12.78 14.02
C ALA A 155 -13.14 13.57 14.65
N GLU A 156 -11.95 12.97 14.79
CA GLU A 156 -10.74 13.61 15.33
C GLU A 156 -10.28 14.79 14.46
N THR A 157 -10.50 14.73 13.14
CA THR A 157 -9.94 15.72 12.20
C THR A 157 -10.93 16.81 11.79
N PHE A 158 -12.20 16.45 11.59
CA PHE A 158 -13.23 17.32 11.00
C PHE A 158 -14.46 17.52 11.91
N GLY A 159 -14.53 16.82 13.05
CA GLY A 159 -15.59 16.95 14.05
C GLY A 159 -16.56 15.76 14.05
N ALA A 160 -17.10 15.45 15.24
CA ALA A 160 -17.93 14.27 15.49
C ALA A 160 -19.30 14.28 14.79
N GLN A 161 -19.74 15.45 14.31
CA GLN A 161 -20.99 15.64 13.58
C GLN A 161 -20.91 15.24 12.10
N VAL A 162 -19.70 15.05 11.57
CA VAL A 162 -19.51 14.72 10.15
C VAL A 162 -19.94 13.28 9.88
N PRO A 163 -20.77 13.00 8.85
CA PRO A 163 -21.14 11.64 8.48
C PRO A 163 -19.92 10.77 8.21
N SER A 164 -19.87 9.59 8.82
CA SER A 164 -18.71 8.69 8.73
C SER A 164 -19.06 7.21 8.51
N LYS A 165 -20.34 6.90 8.28
CA LYS A 165 -20.81 5.52 8.09
C LYS A 165 -20.41 5.05 6.71
N VAL A 166 -19.64 3.97 6.60
CA VAL A 166 -19.29 3.37 5.31
C VAL A 166 -20.49 2.56 4.82
N GLU A 167 -21.02 2.90 3.64
CA GLU A 167 -22.17 2.23 3.03
C GLU A 167 -21.77 1.03 2.18
N SER A 168 -20.56 1.04 1.63
CA SER A 168 -20.07 0.01 0.71
C SER A 168 -18.62 -0.36 1.03
N TRP A 169 -18.39 -1.66 1.16
CA TRP A 169 -17.08 -2.26 1.42
C TRP A 169 -16.67 -3.12 0.23
N VAL A 170 -15.45 -2.93 -0.25
CA VAL A 170 -14.88 -3.69 -1.37
C VAL A 170 -13.50 -4.21 -1.00
N ALA A 171 -13.01 -5.25 -1.66
CA ALA A 171 -11.59 -5.57 -1.57
C ALA A 171 -10.76 -4.42 -2.16
N GLY A 172 -9.67 -4.07 -1.48
CA GLY A 172 -8.72 -3.05 -1.91
C GLY A 172 -7.30 -3.39 -1.47
N HIS A 173 -6.33 -2.71 -2.08
CA HIS A 173 -4.92 -2.80 -1.76
C HIS A 173 -4.62 -2.23 -0.36
N ASN A 174 -5.36 -1.20 0.07
CA ASN A 174 -5.26 -0.54 1.37
C ASN A 174 -3.96 0.26 1.62
N ASP A 175 -3.05 0.28 0.64
CA ASP A 175 -1.85 1.14 0.66
C ASP A 175 -1.38 1.51 -0.77
N LEU A 176 -2.31 1.95 -1.61
CA LEU A 176 -2.05 2.15 -3.04
C LEU A 176 -1.52 3.57 -3.33
N HIS A 177 -0.20 3.72 -3.35
CA HIS A 177 0.49 4.99 -3.60
C HIS A 177 1.67 4.83 -4.57
N PHE A 178 2.34 5.93 -4.97
CA PHE A 178 3.30 5.92 -6.07
C PHE A 178 4.59 5.12 -5.83
N ALA A 179 4.97 4.91 -4.56
CA ALA A 179 6.08 4.01 -4.21
C ALA A 179 5.74 2.51 -4.29
N ASN A 180 4.46 2.16 -4.48
CA ASN A 180 3.98 0.77 -4.59
C ASN A 180 3.52 0.43 -6.00
N ILE A 181 3.76 1.30 -7.00
CA ILE A 181 3.35 1.05 -8.38
C ILE A 181 4.49 1.33 -9.36
N SER A 182 4.79 0.36 -10.23
CA SER A 182 5.80 0.54 -11.28
C SER A 182 5.35 1.55 -12.33
N ALA A 183 6.29 2.25 -12.94
CA ALA A 183 6.00 3.32 -13.88
C ALA A 183 5.45 2.82 -15.22
N ARG A 184 5.95 1.69 -15.75
CA ARG A 184 5.61 1.31 -17.13
C ARG A 184 4.33 0.47 -17.17
N THR A 185 4.34 -0.67 -16.50
CA THR A 185 3.23 -1.64 -16.56
C THR A 185 2.19 -1.44 -15.47
N ALA A 186 2.41 -0.52 -14.53
CA ALA A 186 1.57 -0.35 -13.34
C ALA A 186 1.52 -1.64 -12.48
N CYS A 187 2.66 -2.31 -12.33
CA CYS A 187 2.81 -3.44 -11.42
C CYS A 187 2.62 -2.95 -9.98
N ILE A 188 1.63 -3.49 -9.28
CA ILE A 188 1.32 -3.12 -7.89
C ILE A 188 2.11 -4.02 -6.94
N LEU A 189 2.83 -3.40 -6.00
CA LEU A 189 3.71 -4.04 -5.01
C LEU A 189 3.15 -3.89 -3.59
N ASP A 190 3.73 -4.64 -2.66
CA ASP A 190 3.51 -4.55 -1.20
C ASP A 190 2.06 -4.84 -0.79
N TRP A 191 1.63 -6.07 -1.06
CA TRP A 191 0.24 -6.47 -0.87
C TRP A 191 -0.10 -6.79 0.58
N GLU A 192 0.84 -6.77 1.54
CA GLU A 192 0.61 -7.27 2.90
C GLU A 192 -0.65 -6.71 3.61
N SER A 193 -1.06 -5.48 3.28
CA SER A 193 -2.15 -4.78 3.95
C SER A 193 -3.54 -4.98 3.31
N TRP A 194 -3.63 -5.65 2.16
CA TRP A 194 -4.87 -5.78 1.37
C TRP A 194 -6.01 -6.40 2.19
N GLY A 195 -7.24 -6.01 1.89
CA GLY A 195 -8.46 -6.51 2.54
C GLY A 195 -9.67 -5.65 2.20
N THR A 196 -10.74 -5.77 2.97
CA THR A 196 -11.93 -4.92 2.81
C THR A 196 -11.63 -3.47 3.22
N VAL A 197 -11.99 -2.53 2.35
CA VAL A 197 -11.83 -1.08 2.52
C VAL A 197 -13.11 -0.36 2.07
N PRO A 198 -13.34 0.91 2.48
CA PRO A 198 -14.42 1.71 1.92
C PRO A 198 -14.30 1.79 0.40
N GLN A 199 -15.42 1.67 -0.31
CA GLN A 199 -15.43 1.87 -1.75
C GLN A 199 -14.89 3.26 -2.11
N GLY A 200 -13.88 3.29 -2.98
CA GLY A 200 -13.18 4.52 -3.37
C GLY A 200 -11.93 4.84 -2.55
N PHE A 201 -11.63 4.09 -1.48
CA PHE A 201 -10.49 4.41 -0.59
C PHE A 201 -9.14 4.39 -1.30
N ASP A 202 -8.83 3.32 -2.05
CA ASP A 202 -7.54 3.25 -2.79
C ASP A 202 -7.42 4.37 -3.83
N ALA A 203 -8.52 4.74 -4.49
CA ALA A 203 -8.56 5.84 -5.44
C ALA A 203 -8.33 7.20 -4.75
N ALA A 204 -9.01 7.43 -3.62
CA ALA A 204 -8.84 8.62 -2.80
C ALA A 204 -7.42 8.74 -2.26
N TRP A 205 -6.83 7.64 -1.79
CA TRP A 205 -5.46 7.56 -1.29
C TRP A 205 -4.44 7.94 -2.36
N LEU A 206 -4.57 7.33 -3.55
CA LEU A 206 -3.69 7.61 -4.68
C LEU A 206 -3.84 9.05 -5.18
N TYR A 207 -5.07 9.55 -5.31
CA TYR A 207 -5.35 10.93 -5.70
C TYR A 207 -4.75 11.92 -4.71
N CYS A 208 -4.95 11.74 -3.41
CA CYS A 208 -4.39 12.64 -2.40
C CYS A 208 -2.85 12.68 -2.42
N ASN A 209 -2.19 11.52 -2.63
CA ASN A 209 -0.73 11.44 -2.78
C ASN A 209 -0.20 12.06 -4.09
N SER A 210 -1.08 12.44 -5.03
CA SER A 210 -0.70 13.08 -6.30
C SER A 210 -0.73 14.62 -6.26
N LEU A 211 -1.29 15.20 -5.19
CA LEU A 211 -1.66 16.62 -5.13
C LEU A 211 -0.49 17.61 -5.23
N ALA A 212 0.75 17.16 -5.05
CA ALA A 212 1.95 17.98 -5.27
C ALA A 212 2.21 18.25 -6.77
N ASN A 213 1.60 17.46 -7.64
CA ASN A 213 1.73 17.52 -9.09
C ASN A 213 0.35 17.77 -9.72
N ARG A 214 0.08 19.02 -10.11
CA ARG A 214 -1.25 19.42 -10.64
C ARG A 214 -1.64 18.64 -11.89
N HIS A 215 -0.71 18.40 -12.81
CA HIS A 215 -0.99 17.67 -14.05
C HIS A 215 -1.35 16.21 -13.77
N ALA A 216 -0.56 15.54 -12.92
CA ALA A 216 -0.81 14.16 -12.54
C ALA A 216 -2.11 14.02 -11.73
N SER A 217 -2.34 14.91 -10.76
CA SER A 217 -3.57 14.87 -9.94
C SER A 217 -4.83 15.05 -10.77
N ARG A 218 -4.80 15.91 -11.79
CA ARG A 218 -5.90 16.05 -12.75
C ARG A 218 -6.11 14.76 -13.55
N ALA A 219 -5.05 14.20 -14.14
CA ALA A 219 -5.15 12.97 -14.92
C ALA A 219 -5.64 11.78 -14.08
N ILE A 220 -5.23 11.70 -12.81
CA ILE A 220 -5.67 10.66 -11.87
C ILE A 220 -7.12 10.88 -11.48
N TYR A 221 -7.52 12.11 -11.17
CA TYR A 221 -8.92 12.40 -10.87
C TYR A 221 -9.81 12.05 -12.07
N GLU A 222 -9.47 12.48 -13.28
CA GLU A 222 -10.23 12.17 -14.49
C GLU A 222 -10.35 10.66 -14.74
N ALA A 223 -9.28 9.89 -14.50
CA ALA A 223 -9.30 8.43 -14.66
C ALA A 223 -10.08 7.70 -13.55
N LEU A 224 -10.10 8.24 -12.33
CA LEU A 224 -10.67 7.61 -11.15
C LEU A 224 -11.98 8.25 -10.68
N GLU A 225 -12.49 9.25 -11.39
CA GLU A 225 -13.71 10.00 -11.06
C GLU A 225 -14.87 9.07 -10.68
N PRO A 226 -15.15 7.96 -11.38
CA PRO A 226 -16.24 7.05 -11.01
C PRO A 226 -16.14 6.45 -9.60
N LEU A 227 -14.95 6.45 -8.98
CA LEU A 227 -14.70 5.97 -7.62
C LEU A 227 -14.60 7.11 -6.60
N LEU A 228 -14.50 8.36 -7.05
CA LEU A 228 -14.27 9.55 -6.21
C LEU A 228 -15.52 10.41 -6.03
N VAL A 229 -16.53 10.23 -6.87
CA VAL A 229 -17.81 10.95 -6.79
C VAL A 229 -18.85 10.22 -5.93
N GLY A 230 -19.84 10.95 -5.45
CA GLY A 230 -20.92 10.44 -4.62
C GLY A 230 -20.49 10.19 -3.17
N TYR A 231 -21.43 9.73 -2.35
CA TYR A 231 -21.22 9.58 -0.91
C TYR A 231 -19.97 8.75 -0.56
N SER A 232 -19.79 7.57 -1.18
CA SER A 232 -18.65 6.69 -0.89
C SER A 232 -17.30 7.31 -1.30
N GLY A 233 -17.27 8.01 -2.44
CA GLY A 233 -16.07 8.72 -2.91
C GLY A 233 -15.70 9.89 -2.01
N ALA A 234 -16.68 10.74 -1.66
CA ALA A 234 -16.49 11.85 -0.73
C ALA A 234 -16.05 11.37 0.66
N LEU A 235 -16.67 10.33 1.22
CA LEU A 235 -16.27 9.73 2.50
C LEU A 235 -14.83 9.20 2.44
N SER A 236 -14.46 8.52 1.35
CA SER A 236 -13.11 7.99 1.13
C SER A 236 -12.06 9.09 1.00
N LEU A 237 -12.36 10.18 0.28
CA LEU A 237 -11.51 11.37 0.18
C LEU A 237 -11.29 12.00 1.55
N LEU A 238 -12.36 12.13 2.35
CA LEU A 238 -12.27 12.70 3.69
C LEU A 238 -11.44 11.81 4.63
N PHE A 239 -11.63 10.50 4.58
CA PHE A 239 -10.86 9.55 5.36
C PHE A 239 -9.37 9.55 4.96
N ALA A 240 -9.06 9.55 3.65
CA ALA A 240 -7.69 9.67 3.15
C ALA A 240 -7.03 10.98 3.60
N ALA A 241 -7.75 12.11 3.53
CA ALA A 241 -7.27 13.39 4.00
C ALA A 241 -6.99 13.41 5.51
N ALA A 242 -7.85 12.79 6.32
CA ALA A 242 -7.61 12.66 7.77
C ALA A 242 -6.33 11.87 8.07
N GLU A 243 -6.14 10.72 7.42
CA GLU A 243 -4.95 9.88 7.65
C GLU A 243 -3.66 10.58 7.18
N LEU A 244 -3.65 11.19 5.98
CA LEU A 244 -2.47 11.91 5.49
C LEU A 244 -2.13 13.13 6.35
N LYS A 245 -3.14 13.88 6.82
CA LYS A 245 -2.93 15.01 7.75
C LYS A 245 -2.32 14.53 9.07
N ARG A 246 -2.78 13.38 9.59
CA ARG A 246 -2.21 12.76 10.80
C ARG A 246 -0.77 12.32 10.59
N MET A 247 -0.45 11.69 9.45
CA MET A 247 0.92 11.28 9.10
C MET A 247 1.86 12.50 9.04
N TYR A 248 1.43 13.60 8.43
CA TYR A 248 2.16 14.87 8.44
C TYR A 248 2.42 15.37 9.87
N GLN A 249 1.39 15.44 10.72
CA GLN A 249 1.52 15.97 12.08
C GLN A 249 2.48 15.15 12.96
N LEU A 250 2.54 13.83 12.75
CA LEU A 250 3.36 12.93 13.57
C LEU A 250 4.78 12.74 13.04
N HIS A 251 4.99 12.87 11.72
CA HIS A 251 6.25 12.47 11.07
C HIS A 251 6.86 13.55 10.18
N GLY A 252 6.18 14.67 9.94
CA GLY A 252 6.65 15.77 9.09
C GLY A 252 6.61 15.46 7.58
N GLU A 253 6.08 14.31 7.19
CA GLU A 253 5.93 13.89 5.78
C GLU A 253 4.79 14.68 5.08
N HIS A 254 4.78 14.78 3.75
CA HIS A 254 3.66 15.35 2.96
C HIS A 254 3.41 16.88 3.06
N SER A 255 4.34 17.70 3.57
CA SER A 255 4.13 19.16 3.69
C SER A 255 3.76 19.87 2.37
N ALA A 256 4.23 19.36 1.22
CA ALA A 256 3.98 19.93 -0.09
C ALA A 256 2.51 19.84 -0.55
N ILE A 257 1.69 18.97 0.06
CA ILE A 257 0.29 18.75 -0.35
C ILE A 257 -0.74 19.36 0.59
N GLN A 258 -0.34 19.94 1.73
CA GLN A 258 -1.26 20.33 2.82
C GLN A 258 -2.42 21.21 2.32
N ARG A 259 -2.12 22.29 1.61
CA ARG A 259 -3.15 23.22 1.13
C ARG A 259 -4.12 22.56 0.15
N SER A 260 -3.61 21.75 -0.78
CA SER A 260 -4.45 21.03 -1.73
C SER A 260 -5.30 19.97 -1.03
N LEU A 261 -4.76 19.33 0.01
CA LEU A 261 -5.46 18.33 0.83
C LEU A 261 -6.61 18.95 1.62
N GLU A 262 -6.41 20.15 2.16
CA GLU A 262 -7.47 20.94 2.81
C GLU A 262 -8.61 21.27 1.84
N GLN A 263 -8.28 21.68 0.60
CA GLN A 263 -9.28 21.94 -0.44
C GLN A 263 -10.08 20.69 -0.83
N VAL A 264 -9.42 19.53 -0.93
CA VAL A 264 -10.09 18.25 -1.18
C VAL A 264 -11.03 17.90 -0.04
N ALA A 265 -10.59 18.06 1.22
CA ALA A 265 -11.43 17.79 2.39
C ALA A 265 -12.63 18.73 2.46
N GLU A 266 -12.47 20.03 2.18
CA GLU A 266 -13.57 20.99 2.11
C GLU A 266 -14.61 20.63 1.04
N GLN A 267 -14.17 20.16 -0.13
CA GLN A 267 -15.07 19.71 -1.17
C GLN A 267 -15.83 18.44 -0.76
N ALA A 268 -15.14 17.45 -0.20
CA ALA A 268 -15.75 16.24 0.30
C ALA A 268 -16.78 16.52 1.42
N LEU A 269 -16.48 17.47 2.33
CA LEU A 269 -17.43 17.89 3.36
C LEU A 269 -18.70 18.52 2.80
N ARG A 270 -18.59 19.30 1.70
CA ARG A 270 -19.77 19.87 1.02
C ARG A 270 -20.63 18.80 0.37
N GLU A 271 -20.04 17.72 -0.11
CA GLU A 271 -20.76 16.62 -0.76
C GLU A 271 -21.43 15.67 0.25
N LEU A 272 -20.95 15.64 1.50
CA LEU A 272 -21.52 14.86 2.60
C LEU A 272 -22.59 15.61 3.42
N ALA A 273 -22.76 16.92 3.19
CA ALA A 273 -23.72 17.79 3.89
C ALA A 273 -25.11 17.74 3.27
#